data_AF-A0A514JVZ6-F1
#
_entry.id   AF-A0A514JVZ6-F1
#
_cell.length_a   1.000
_cell.length_b   1.000
_cell.length_c   1.000
_cell.angle_alpha   90.00
_cell.angle_beta   90.00
_cell.angle_gamma   90.00
#
_symmetry.space_group_name_H-M   'P 1'
#
loop_
_entity.id
_entity.type
_entity.pdbx_description
1 polymer ?
#
loop_
_entity_poly.entity_id
_entity_poly.type
_entity_poly.pdbx_seq_one_letter_code
_entity_poly.pdbx_strand_id
1 'polypeptide(L)'
;MTTAGAVHGEGGAGERGGVRTALAGLTTRGRSFLAAGVAAAVCAYVLGQSDLLRVGLLLAVLPLVCATVLYRTRHRVAGSRGLSPGRVPAGSEARVHLRMENVSRMPTGLLMLQDRVPYVLGPRPRFLLDRVEAGGRREVSYRVRSDLRGRYPLGPLQLRLSDPFGMCELTRSFSAHDTLTVVPRVEPLPPVRLSGEAKGYGDGRQRSLALAGEDDVIPRGYRHGDDLRRVHWRSTARHGELMVRREEQPQRARCTVLLDTRAVAYAGAGPDSAFEWAVSGAASVLVHMLERGFSVRLLTDTGASVPGEGADGFAGASQESADAAGLMMDTLAVVDHSDEAGLSRAYDVLRGGNEGLLVAFLGDIDEDEAEVLARMRRRSGGALAFVLDSESWLREPAGVPGPPAVSGEGMRMLREAGWTALGVPRGAPLGELWRQADRERSGLAAAGGGEGP
;
A
#
# COMPACT_ATOMS: atom_id res chain seq x y z
N MET A 1 12.37 -17.87 -0.73
CA MET A 1 13.39 -18.01 0.35
C MET A 1 13.91 -16.63 0.66
N THR A 2 13.29 -15.95 1.62
CA THR A 2 13.63 -14.59 2.00
C THR A 2 14.51 -14.68 3.25
N THR A 3 15.75 -14.24 3.12
CA THR A 3 16.76 -14.22 4.17
C THR A 3 16.32 -13.30 5.31
N ALA A 4 15.99 -13.90 6.45
CA ALA A 4 15.79 -13.18 7.71
C ALA A 4 17.15 -12.61 8.14
N GLY A 5 17.34 -11.30 7.98
CA GLY A 5 18.53 -10.60 8.46
C GLY A 5 18.56 -10.58 9.99
N ALA A 6 19.37 -11.44 10.59
CA ALA A 6 19.71 -11.36 12.01
C ALA A 6 20.67 -10.18 12.23
N VAL A 7 20.13 -8.98 12.44
CA VAL A 7 20.96 -7.79 12.65
C VAL A 7 21.35 -7.68 14.12
N HIS A 8 22.65 -7.71 14.36
CA HIS A 8 23.27 -7.51 15.67
C HIS A 8 23.13 -6.04 16.06
N GLY A 9 22.45 -5.77 17.17
CA GLY A 9 22.42 -4.42 17.75
C GLY A 9 23.82 -3.99 18.19
N GLU A 10 24.27 -2.82 17.73
CA GLU A 10 25.55 -2.21 18.08
C GLU A 10 25.77 -2.21 19.60
N GLY A 11 26.74 -3.01 20.03
CA GLY A 11 27.27 -2.99 21.39
C GLY A 11 28.47 -2.05 21.45
N GLY A 12 28.23 -0.77 21.76
CA GLY A 12 29.30 0.20 21.94
C GLY A 12 28.89 1.31 22.90
N ALA A 13 29.71 1.53 23.94
CA ALA A 13 29.61 2.51 25.02
C ALA A 13 28.61 2.18 26.17
N GLY A 14 29.10 1.62 27.29
CA GLY A 14 28.20 1.45 28.44
C GLY A 14 28.70 0.92 29.78
N GLU A 15 29.99 0.71 30.06
CA GLU A 15 30.37 0.19 31.40
C GLU A 15 30.04 1.16 32.54
N ARG A 16 30.19 2.48 32.35
CA ARG A 16 29.77 3.50 33.34
C ARG A 16 28.26 3.80 33.33
N GLY A 17 27.56 3.50 32.23
CA GLY A 17 26.10 3.59 32.12
C GLY A 17 25.37 2.35 32.67
N GLY A 18 26.05 1.21 32.74
CA GLY A 18 25.47 -0.08 33.07
C GLY A 18 24.95 -0.17 34.50
N VAL A 19 25.75 0.24 35.48
CA VAL A 19 25.38 0.20 36.91
C VAL A 19 24.22 1.15 37.20
N ARG A 20 24.23 2.35 36.63
CA ARG A 20 23.12 3.32 36.76
C ARG A 20 21.83 2.79 36.13
N THR A 21 21.93 2.14 34.98
CA THR A 21 20.76 1.54 34.31
C THR A 21 20.23 0.32 35.08
N ALA A 22 21.11 -0.49 35.68
CA ALA A 22 20.72 -1.61 36.53
C ALA A 22 20.03 -1.16 37.82
N LEU A 23 20.53 -0.11 38.47
CA LEU A 23 19.92 0.49 39.67
C LEU A 23 18.64 1.26 39.36
N ALA A 24 18.51 1.85 38.16
CA ALA A 24 17.27 2.46 37.69
C ALA A 24 16.13 1.43 37.49
N GLY A 25 16.49 0.17 37.27
CA GLY A 25 15.54 -0.94 37.17
C GLY A 25 15.02 -1.46 38.52
N LEU A 26 15.49 -0.97 39.67
CA LEU A 26 14.99 -1.43 40.98
C LEU A 26 13.53 -0.99 41.18
N THR A 27 12.65 -1.97 41.44
CA THR A 27 11.24 -1.72 41.76
C THR A 27 11.11 -1.12 43.16
N THR A 28 9.90 -0.70 43.54
CA THR A 28 9.62 -0.24 44.92
C THR A 28 10.05 -1.28 45.95
N ARG A 29 9.84 -2.59 45.68
CA ARG A 29 10.28 -3.68 46.56
C ARG A 29 11.80 -3.73 46.67
N GLY A 30 12.51 -3.70 45.54
CA GLY A 30 13.99 -3.73 45.54
C GLY A 30 14.60 -2.54 46.27
N ARG A 31 14.01 -1.34 46.10
CA ARG A 31 14.43 -0.12 46.81
C ARG A 31 14.18 -0.22 48.31
N SER A 32 13.03 -0.74 48.74
CA SER A 32 12.73 -0.93 50.16
C SER A 32 13.65 -1.96 50.82
N PHE A 33 13.93 -3.08 50.15
CA PHE A 33 14.88 -4.09 50.65
C PHE A 33 16.30 -3.54 50.77
N LEU A 34 16.75 -2.77 49.77
CA LEU A 34 18.05 -2.13 49.80
C LEU A 34 18.13 -1.09 50.94
N ALA A 35 17.10 -0.25 51.10
CA ALA A 35 17.03 0.75 52.16
C ALA A 35 16.99 0.10 53.55
N ALA A 36 16.19 -0.94 53.74
CA ALA A 36 16.12 -1.70 54.99
C ALA A 36 17.45 -2.39 55.32
N GLY A 37 18.13 -2.96 54.32
CA GLY A 37 19.45 -3.57 54.48
C GLY A 37 20.52 -2.55 54.91
N VAL A 38 20.53 -1.37 54.27
CA VAL A 38 21.43 -0.27 54.64
C VAL A 38 21.14 0.25 56.05
N ALA A 39 19.86 0.47 56.38
CA ALA A 39 19.46 0.92 57.72
C ALA A 39 19.85 -0.09 58.80
N ALA A 40 19.61 -1.39 58.56
CA ALA A 40 20.01 -2.46 59.48
C ALA A 40 21.53 -2.54 59.65
N ALA A 41 22.32 -2.35 58.58
CA ALA A 41 23.78 -2.32 58.66
C ALA A 41 24.30 -1.12 59.48
N VAL A 42 23.69 0.06 59.34
CA VAL A 42 24.01 1.24 60.14
C VAL A 42 23.67 1.01 61.62
N CYS A 43 22.48 0.50 61.91
CA CYS A 43 22.08 0.16 63.28
C CYS A 43 23.01 -0.90 63.89
N ALA A 44 23.41 -1.92 63.13
CA ALA A 44 24.36 -2.94 63.58
C ALA A 44 25.72 -2.36 63.95
N TYR A 45 26.22 -1.40 63.17
CA TYR A 45 27.47 -0.70 63.45
C TYR A 45 27.38 0.12 64.74
N VAL A 46 26.28 0.85 64.94
CA VAL A 46 26.06 1.68 66.15
C VAL A 46 25.87 0.82 67.41
N LEU A 47 25.13 -0.29 67.29
CA LEU A 47 24.82 -1.20 68.42
C LEU A 47 25.92 -2.23 68.69
N GLY A 48 26.93 -2.35 67.82
CA GLY A 48 27.99 -3.36 67.92
C GLY A 48 27.51 -4.80 67.71
N GLN A 49 26.33 -4.99 67.09
CA GLN A 49 25.67 -6.30 67.00
C GLN A 49 25.96 -6.96 65.64
N SER A 50 26.83 -7.96 65.65
CA SER A 50 27.29 -8.64 64.42
C SER A 50 26.21 -9.42 63.68
N ASP A 51 25.20 -9.94 64.39
CA ASP A 51 24.09 -10.67 63.75
C ASP A 51 23.17 -9.75 62.93
N LEU A 52 22.94 -8.52 63.42
CA LEU A 52 22.15 -7.53 62.69
C LEU A 52 22.86 -7.10 61.40
N LEU A 53 24.20 -7.06 61.41
CA LEU A 53 25.01 -6.76 60.22
C LEU A 53 24.84 -7.84 59.14
N ARG A 54 24.81 -9.12 59.53
CA ARG A 54 24.61 -10.24 58.59
C ARG A 54 23.26 -10.16 57.90
N VAL A 55 22.20 -9.84 58.65
CA VAL A 55 20.84 -9.66 58.11
C VAL A 55 20.78 -8.45 57.19
N GLY A 56 21.35 -7.31 57.62
CA GLY A 56 21.40 -6.09 56.81
C GLY A 56 22.15 -6.29 55.49
N LEU A 57 23.28 -7.00 55.54
CA LEU A 57 24.06 -7.36 54.36
C LEU A 57 23.27 -8.27 53.41
N LEU A 58 22.60 -9.31 53.92
CA LEU A 58 21.78 -10.20 53.10
C LEU A 58 20.66 -9.45 52.37
N LEU A 59 19.96 -8.56 53.09
CA LEU A 59 18.89 -7.72 52.54
C LEU A 59 19.40 -6.74 51.47
N ALA A 60 20.61 -6.19 51.63
CA ALA A 60 21.22 -5.28 50.66
C ALA A 60 21.80 -6.02 49.44
N VAL A 61 22.38 -7.20 49.63
CA VAL A 61 23.03 -7.99 48.57
C VAL A 61 22.00 -8.57 47.61
N LEU A 62 20.85 -9.06 48.11
CA LEU A 62 19.82 -9.69 47.28
C LEU A 62 19.35 -8.82 46.08
N PRO A 63 18.90 -7.55 46.26
CA PRO A 63 18.49 -6.71 45.14
C PRO A 63 19.66 -6.37 44.19
N LEU A 64 20.89 -6.27 44.68
CA LEU A 64 22.08 -6.05 43.85
C LEU A 64 22.41 -7.27 42.98
N VAL A 65 22.26 -8.48 43.54
CA VAL A 65 22.41 -9.73 42.79
C VAL A 65 21.32 -9.84 41.73
N CYS A 66 20.05 -9.59 42.08
CA CYS A 66 18.95 -9.57 41.11
C CYS A 66 19.22 -8.59 39.97
N ALA A 67 19.61 -7.36 40.27
CA ALA A 67 19.92 -6.34 39.26
C ALA A 67 21.10 -6.75 38.37
N THR A 68 22.15 -7.35 38.93
CA THR A 68 23.33 -7.82 38.18
C THR A 68 22.98 -8.98 37.25
N VAL A 69 22.22 -9.96 37.74
CA VAL A 69 21.77 -11.11 36.95
C VAL A 69 20.88 -10.62 35.81
N LEU A 70 19.90 -9.76 36.09
CA LEU A 70 18.97 -9.24 35.10
C LEU A 70 19.66 -8.37 34.05
N TYR A 71 20.62 -7.54 34.48
CA TYR A 71 21.47 -6.75 33.58
C TYR A 71 22.30 -7.63 32.64
N ARG A 72 22.85 -8.74 33.13
CA ARG A 72 23.60 -9.69 32.27
C ARG A 72 22.68 -10.43 31.31
N THR A 73 21.52 -10.86 31.77
CA THR A 73 20.52 -11.55 30.94
C THR A 73 20.01 -10.65 29.82
N ARG A 74 19.79 -9.36 30.09
CA ARG A 74 19.25 -8.40 29.11
C ARG A 74 20.05 -8.38 27.81
N HIS A 75 21.38 -8.52 27.87
CA HIS A 75 22.28 -8.44 26.72
C HIS A 75 22.38 -9.75 25.93
N ARG A 76 21.84 -10.85 26.48
CA ARG A 76 21.94 -12.18 25.90
C ARG A 76 20.61 -12.73 25.39
N VAL A 77 19.65 -11.85 25.11
CA VAL A 77 18.40 -12.20 24.43
C VAL A 77 18.35 -11.47 23.08
N ALA A 78 18.08 -12.17 22.00
CA ALA A 78 17.82 -11.59 20.69
C ALA A 78 16.31 -11.66 20.40
N GLY A 79 15.78 -10.63 19.76
CA GLY A 79 14.38 -10.55 19.35
C GLY A 79 14.31 -10.15 17.89
N SER A 80 13.49 -10.83 17.11
CA SER A 80 13.17 -10.46 15.74
C SER A 80 11.66 -10.50 15.52
N ARG A 81 11.21 -9.66 14.59
CA ARG A 81 9.84 -9.65 14.10
C ARG A 81 9.87 -9.96 12.61
N GLY A 82 8.88 -10.72 12.16
CA GLY A 82 8.58 -10.94 10.76
C GLY A 82 7.11 -10.66 10.49
N LEU A 83 6.83 -10.05 9.36
CA LEU A 83 5.47 -9.78 8.89
C LEU A 83 5.21 -10.60 7.62
N SER A 84 4.12 -11.35 7.60
CA SER A 84 3.74 -12.15 6.43
C SER A 84 2.23 -12.17 6.22
N PRO A 85 1.73 -11.73 5.05
CA PRO A 85 2.43 -10.93 4.03
C PRO A 85 2.62 -9.46 4.47
N GLY A 86 3.61 -8.76 3.89
CA GLY A 86 3.88 -7.35 4.19
C GLY A 86 2.94 -6.34 3.51
N ARG A 87 2.22 -6.81 2.48
CA ARG A 87 1.20 -6.05 1.75
C ARG A 87 -0.10 -6.85 1.76
N VAL A 88 -1.21 -6.23 2.18
CA VAL A 88 -2.54 -6.85 2.21
C VAL A 88 -3.62 -5.88 1.71
N PRO A 89 -4.70 -6.38 1.07
CA PRO A 89 -5.87 -5.55 0.81
C PRO A 89 -6.57 -5.14 2.11
N ALA A 90 -7.21 -3.98 2.12
CA ALA A 90 -8.04 -3.53 3.23
C ALA A 90 -9.08 -4.59 3.64
N GLY A 91 -9.26 -4.79 4.94
CA GLY A 91 -10.09 -5.84 5.53
C GLY A 91 -9.47 -7.24 5.59
N SER A 92 -8.28 -7.45 5.01
CA SER A 92 -7.57 -8.73 5.08
C SER A 92 -6.65 -8.80 6.31
N GLU A 93 -6.41 -10.02 6.80
CA GLU A 93 -5.53 -10.28 7.94
C GLU A 93 -4.07 -10.49 7.49
N ALA A 94 -3.12 -9.90 8.22
CA ALA A 94 -1.70 -10.26 8.15
C ALA A 94 -1.25 -10.89 9.47
N ARG A 95 -0.25 -11.77 9.42
CA ARG A 95 0.31 -12.41 10.61
C ARG A 95 1.66 -11.82 10.95
N VAL A 96 1.81 -11.39 12.21
CA VAL A 96 3.08 -10.97 12.78
C VAL A 96 3.66 -12.13 13.56
N HIS A 97 4.89 -12.49 13.25
CA HIS A 97 5.68 -13.52 13.92
C HIS A 97 6.73 -12.84 14.78
N LEU A 98 6.67 -13.05 16.07
CA LEU A 98 7.66 -12.59 17.03
C LEU A 98 8.51 -13.77 17.45
N ARG A 99 9.82 -13.67 17.23
CA ARG A 99 10.78 -14.68 17.61
C ARG A 99 11.73 -14.11 18.65
N MET A 100 11.90 -14.86 19.73
CA MET A 100 12.85 -14.55 20.78
C MET A 100 13.81 -15.72 20.92
N GLU A 101 15.10 -15.40 21.04
CA GLU A 101 16.18 -16.37 21.17
C GLU A 101 17.05 -16.05 22.38
N ASN A 102 17.29 -17.05 23.20
CA ASN A 102 18.23 -16.97 24.30
C ASN A 102 19.63 -17.33 23.80
N VAL A 103 20.48 -16.34 23.56
CA VAL A 103 21.88 -16.55 23.13
C VAL A 103 22.83 -16.83 24.30
N SER A 104 22.30 -17.07 25.51
CA SER A 104 23.07 -17.39 26.70
C SER A 104 23.13 -18.89 26.99
N ARG A 105 24.09 -19.27 27.84
CA ARG A 105 24.23 -20.62 28.39
C ARG A 105 23.37 -20.89 29.63
N MET A 106 22.57 -19.91 30.06
CA MET A 106 21.70 -20.00 31.24
C MET A 106 20.23 -19.87 30.82
N PRO A 107 19.29 -20.51 31.52
CA PRO A 107 17.87 -20.28 31.26
C PRO A 107 17.49 -18.84 31.63
N THR A 108 16.54 -18.25 30.90
CA THR A 108 15.95 -16.95 31.24
C THR A 108 14.82 -17.09 32.26
N GLY A 109 14.55 -16.03 33.01
CA GLY A 109 13.37 -15.94 33.87
C GLY A 109 12.09 -15.68 33.07
N LEU A 110 11.03 -15.21 33.75
CA LEU A 110 9.81 -14.77 33.10
C LEU A 110 10.12 -13.57 32.17
N LEU A 111 9.70 -13.67 30.91
CA LEU A 111 9.87 -12.63 29.91
C LEU A 111 8.49 -12.14 29.47
N MET A 112 8.29 -10.82 29.46
CA MET A 112 7.11 -10.22 28.87
C MET A 112 7.49 -9.55 27.55
N LEU A 113 7.00 -10.12 26.46
CA LEU A 113 7.15 -9.58 25.12
C LEU A 113 5.96 -8.67 24.81
N GLN A 114 6.24 -7.44 24.40
CA GLN A 114 5.24 -6.45 24.03
C GLN A 114 5.61 -5.84 22.69
N ASP A 115 4.68 -5.86 21.75
CA ASP A 115 4.85 -5.16 20.48
C ASP A 115 4.02 -3.88 20.46
N ARG A 116 4.50 -2.85 19.78
CA ARG A 116 3.78 -1.59 19.63
C ARG A 116 3.15 -1.58 18.24
N VAL A 117 1.82 -1.63 18.22
CA VAL A 117 1.02 -1.54 16.98
C VAL A 117 0.13 -0.29 17.02
N PRO A 118 -0.09 0.37 15.87
CA PRO A 118 -1.11 1.41 15.74
C PRO A 118 -2.48 0.90 16.17
N TYR A 119 -3.28 1.75 16.80
CA TYR A 119 -4.57 1.35 17.37
C TYR A 119 -5.56 0.84 16.32
N VAL A 120 -5.47 1.36 15.09
CA VAL A 120 -6.27 0.91 13.95
C VAL A 120 -6.05 -0.56 13.58
N LEU A 121 -4.92 -1.15 13.98
CA LEU A 121 -4.61 -2.58 13.77
C LEU A 121 -5.04 -3.46 14.95
N GLY A 122 -5.52 -2.87 16.04
CA GLY A 122 -5.94 -3.56 17.26
C GLY A 122 -5.18 -3.13 18.52
N PRO A 123 -5.44 -3.83 19.65
CA PRO A 123 -4.80 -3.55 20.92
C PRO A 123 -3.31 -3.92 20.90
N ARG A 124 -2.53 -3.30 21.79
CA ARG A 124 -1.09 -3.62 21.94
C ARG A 124 -0.91 -5.06 22.42
N PRO A 125 -0.36 -5.98 21.62
CA PRO A 125 -0.24 -7.37 21.99
C PRO A 125 0.84 -7.55 23.06
N ARG A 126 0.53 -8.36 24.07
CA ARG A 126 1.41 -8.69 25.19
C ARG A 126 1.42 -10.19 25.38
N PHE A 127 2.62 -10.76 25.47
CA PHE A 127 2.83 -12.19 25.64
C PHE A 127 3.74 -12.44 26.81
N LEU A 128 3.31 -13.31 27.72
CA LEU A 128 4.16 -13.85 28.76
C LEU A 128 4.82 -15.10 28.20
N LEU A 129 6.13 -15.06 28.09
CA LEU A 129 6.96 -16.20 27.76
C LEU A 129 7.47 -16.78 29.07
N ASP A 130 7.20 -18.06 29.26
CA ASP A 130 7.83 -18.82 30.32
C ASP A 130 9.33 -19.01 30.03
N ARG A 131 10.05 -19.61 31.00
CA ARG A 131 11.48 -19.92 30.93
C ARG A 131 11.90 -20.39 29.55
N VAL A 132 12.88 -19.68 29.00
CA VAL A 132 13.56 -20.06 27.75
C VAL A 132 14.86 -20.76 28.12
N GLU A 133 15.04 -21.97 27.64
CA GLU A 133 16.22 -22.79 27.87
C GLU A 133 17.48 -22.11 27.31
N ALA A 134 18.66 -22.56 27.76
CA ALA A 134 19.93 -22.11 27.20
C ALA A 134 19.99 -22.42 25.69
N GLY A 135 20.26 -21.42 24.85
CA GLY A 135 20.18 -21.58 23.38
C GLY A 135 18.75 -21.78 22.85
N GLY A 136 17.74 -21.73 23.71
CA GLY A 136 16.34 -21.97 23.35
C GLY A 136 15.72 -20.82 22.56
N ARG A 137 14.65 -21.16 21.83
CA ARG A 137 13.85 -20.21 21.05
C ARG A 137 12.37 -20.32 21.42
N ARG A 138 11.69 -19.17 21.48
CA ARG A 138 10.22 -19.12 21.56
C ARG A 138 9.69 -18.25 20.44
N GLU A 139 8.60 -18.69 19.84
CA GLU A 139 7.90 -17.97 18.80
C GLU A 139 6.46 -17.75 19.23
N VAL A 140 5.97 -16.53 19.04
CA VAL A 140 4.56 -16.18 19.25
C VAL A 140 4.08 -15.42 18.03
N SER A 141 2.83 -15.66 17.64
CA SER A 141 2.25 -14.94 16.53
C SER A 141 0.93 -14.30 16.92
N TYR A 142 0.62 -13.19 16.26
CA TYR A 142 -0.66 -12.51 16.37
C TYR A 142 -1.12 -12.00 15.01
N ARG A 143 -2.40 -11.67 14.92
CA ARG A 143 -3.03 -11.20 13.69
C ARG A 143 -3.27 -9.70 13.79
N VAL A 144 -3.09 -9.03 12.67
CA VAL A 144 -3.42 -7.61 12.50
C VAL A 144 -4.31 -7.46 11.27
N ARG A 145 -5.26 -6.53 11.35
CA ARG A 145 -6.19 -6.20 10.27
C ARG A 145 -6.53 -4.72 10.36
N SER A 146 -6.61 -4.05 9.21
CA SER A 146 -7.15 -2.70 9.08
C SER A 146 -8.23 -2.70 8.00
N ASP A 147 -9.34 -2.03 8.25
CA ASP A 147 -10.34 -1.74 7.21
C ASP A 147 -10.00 -0.47 6.43
N LEU A 148 -9.08 0.37 6.94
CA LEU A 148 -8.58 1.55 6.25
C LEU A 148 -7.22 1.27 5.58
N ARG A 149 -7.07 1.78 4.36
CA ARG A 149 -5.79 1.78 3.62
C ARG A 149 -4.74 2.61 4.36
N GLY A 150 -3.47 2.32 4.12
CA GLY A 150 -2.38 3.05 4.74
C GLY A 150 -1.09 2.26 4.92
N ARG A 151 -0.04 2.93 5.37
CA ARG A 151 1.22 2.31 5.79
C ARG A 151 1.33 2.37 7.30
N TYR A 152 1.31 1.20 7.93
CA TYR A 152 1.29 1.07 9.38
C TYR A 152 2.63 0.53 9.89
N PRO A 153 3.45 1.37 10.54
CA PRO A 153 4.69 0.91 11.16
C PRO A 153 4.37 0.09 12.41
N LEU A 154 4.93 -1.10 12.49
CA LEU A 154 4.92 -1.99 13.65
C LEU A 154 6.24 -1.83 14.40
N GLY A 155 6.15 -1.68 15.72
CA GLY A 155 7.30 -1.57 16.61
C GLY A 155 7.39 -0.25 17.37
N PRO A 156 8.42 -0.11 18.23
CA PRO A 156 9.48 -1.09 18.48
C PRO A 156 9.00 -2.31 19.28
N LEU A 157 9.68 -3.45 19.12
CA LEU A 157 9.48 -4.64 19.95
C LEU A 157 10.13 -4.40 21.32
N GLN A 158 9.39 -4.61 22.40
CA GLN A 158 9.84 -4.40 23.76
C GLN A 158 9.84 -5.72 24.53
N LEU A 159 10.96 -5.99 25.20
CA LEU A 159 11.13 -7.12 26.08
C LEU A 159 11.31 -6.60 27.50
N ARG A 160 10.35 -6.88 28.37
CA ARG A 160 10.44 -6.60 29.81
C ARG A 160 10.88 -7.87 30.52
N LEU A 161 11.99 -7.77 31.24
CA LEU A 161 12.54 -8.84 32.06
C LEU A 161 12.28 -8.49 33.52
N SER A 162 11.76 -9.44 34.28
CA SER A 162 11.53 -9.31 35.73
C SER A 162 12.24 -10.44 36.46
N ASP A 163 12.83 -10.13 37.62
CA ASP A 163 13.39 -11.18 38.47
C ASP A 163 12.29 -11.93 39.26
N PRO A 164 12.55 -13.15 39.75
CA PRO A 164 11.56 -13.95 40.48
C PRO A 164 11.04 -13.31 41.77
N PHE A 165 11.80 -12.43 42.41
CA PHE A 165 11.41 -11.72 43.64
C PHE A 165 10.71 -10.38 43.35
N GLY A 166 10.65 -9.97 42.07
CA GLY A 166 10.05 -8.71 41.65
C GLY A 166 10.75 -7.47 42.22
N MET A 167 12.04 -7.58 42.53
CA MET A 167 12.88 -6.51 43.09
C MET A 167 13.50 -5.62 42.00
N CYS A 168 13.66 -6.14 40.80
CA CYS A 168 14.30 -5.50 39.67
C CYS A 168 13.58 -5.86 38.37
N GLU A 169 13.42 -4.84 37.53
CA GLU A 169 12.80 -4.93 36.23
C GLU A 169 13.60 -4.12 35.23
N LEU A 170 13.92 -4.75 34.10
CA LEU A 170 14.61 -4.07 33.01
C LEU A 170 13.82 -4.25 31.72
N THR A 171 13.74 -3.18 30.94
CA THR A 171 13.15 -3.22 29.60
C THR A 171 14.27 -3.09 28.57
N ARG A 172 14.25 -3.96 27.56
CA ARG A 172 15.07 -3.88 26.36
C ARG A 172 14.17 -3.64 25.16
N SER A 173 14.43 -2.56 24.42
CA SER A 173 13.76 -2.27 23.15
C SER A 173 14.62 -2.71 21.98
N PHE A 174 14.00 -3.32 20.98
CA PHE A 174 14.59 -3.58 19.67
C PHE A 174 14.08 -2.51 18.70
N SER A 175 15.01 -1.75 18.10
CA SER A 175 14.70 -0.60 17.24
C SER A 175 14.21 -0.96 15.83
N ALA A 176 14.12 -2.25 15.50
CA ALA A 176 13.62 -2.69 14.20
C ALA A 176 12.13 -2.38 14.05
N HIS A 177 11.76 -1.80 12.91
CA HIS A 177 10.39 -1.50 12.52
C HIS A 177 10.07 -2.27 11.24
N ASP A 178 8.91 -2.92 11.19
CA ASP A 178 8.35 -3.49 9.98
C ASP A 178 7.15 -2.64 9.57
N THR A 179 6.85 -2.55 8.28
CA THR A 179 5.71 -1.76 7.80
C THR A 179 4.70 -2.67 7.14
N LEU A 180 3.46 -2.64 7.62
CA LEU A 180 2.32 -3.25 6.96
C LEU A 180 1.72 -2.24 5.98
N THR A 181 1.74 -2.54 4.69
CA THR A 181 1.06 -1.73 3.68
C THR A 181 -0.32 -2.32 3.40
N VAL A 182 -1.36 -1.58 3.78
CA VAL A 182 -2.75 -1.93 3.49
C VAL A 182 -3.16 -1.19 2.22
N VAL A 183 -3.31 -1.94 1.13
CA VAL A 183 -3.69 -1.43 -0.19
C VAL A 183 -5.21 -1.46 -0.36
N PRO A 184 -5.80 -0.66 -1.28
CA PRO A 184 -7.23 -0.75 -1.55
C PRO A 184 -7.66 -2.15 -1.98
N ARG A 185 -8.94 -2.47 -1.75
CA ARG A 185 -9.56 -3.70 -2.26
C ARG A 185 -9.61 -3.64 -3.79
N VAL A 186 -9.35 -4.78 -4.43
CA VAL A 186 -9.41 -4.95 -5.88
C VAL A 186 -10.53 -5.95 -6.16
N GLU A 187 -11.56 -5.50 -6.88
CA GLU A 187 -12.65 -6.34 -7.36
C GLU A 187 -12.33 -6.85 -8.77
N PRO A 188 -12.43 -8.16 -9.05
CA PRO A 188 -12.23 -8.68 -10.40
C PRO A 188 -13.33 -8.18 -11.34
N LEU A 189 -12.96 -7.45 -12.38
CA LEU A 189 -13.91 -6.90 -13.35
C LEU A 189 -14.18 -7.88 -14.50
N PRO A 190 -15.42 -7.99 -14.98
CA PRO A 190 -15.76 -8.87 -16.09
C PRO A 190 -15.14 -8.36 -17.40
N PRO A 191 -14.78 -9.26 -18.33
CA PRO A 191 -14.25 -8.88 -19.62
C PRO A 191 -15.34 -8.23 -20.47
N VAL A 192 -15.22 -6.93 -20.72
CA VAL A 192 -16.14 -6.14 -21.57
C VAL A 192 -15.38 -5.48 -22.72
N ARG A 193 -16.01 -5.25 -23.87
CA ARG A 193 -15.35 -4.63 -25.03
C ARG A 193 -15.58 -3.13 -25.00
N LEU A 194 -14.84 -2.43 -24.14
CA LEU A 194 -14.86 -0.98 -24.13
C LEU A 194 -14.44 -0.47 -25.51
N SER A 195 -15.39 0.11 -26.25
CA SER A 195 -15.21 0.56 -27.63
C SER A 195 -14.32 1.82 -27.72
N GLY A 196 -13.03 1.64 -27.42
CA GLY A 196 -11.83 2.30 -27.92
C GLY A 196 -10.82 1.26 -28.46
N GLU A 197 -11.21 -0.02 -28.44
CA GLU A 197 -10.55 -1.15 -29.11
C GLU A 197 -10.76 -1.16 -30.63
N ALA A 198 -11.58 -0.24 -31.16
CA ALA A 198 -11.96 -0.20 -32.57
C ALA A 198 -10.75 0.18 -33.45
N LYS A 199 -10.36 -0.80 -34.29
CA LYS A 199 -9.21 -0.87 -35.20
C LYS A 199 -7.85 -1.16 -34.55
N GLY A 200 -7.75 -2.31 -33.88
CA GLY A 200 -6.49 -3.04 -33.73
C GLY A 200 -5.71 -2.84 -32.42
N TYR A 201 -6.26 -2.10 -31.48
CA TYR A 201 -5.62 -1.74 -30.22
C TYR A 201 -6.31 -2.47 -29.06
N GLY A 202 -5.68 -3.50 -28.49
CA GLY A 202 -6.20 -4.21 -27.32
C GLY A 202 -5.99 -5.72 -27.34
N ASP A 203 -5.76 -6.29 -28.54
CA ASP A 203 -5.38 -7.69 -28.70
C ASP A 203 -3.92 -7.82 -29.16
N GLY A 204 -3.04 -7.05 -28.52
CA GLY A 204 -1.61 -7.01 -28.86
C GLY A 204 -0.89 -8.34 -28.68
N ARG A 205 -1.53 -9.33 -28.03
CA ARG A 205 -0.95 -10.65 -27.76
C ARG A 205 -1.46 -11.74 -28.70
N GLN A 206 -2.71 -11.71 -29.18
CA GLN A 206 -3.15 -12.69 -30.19
C GLN A 206 -2.89 -12.19 -31.62
N ARG A 207 -2.92 -10.87 -31.88
CA ARG A 207 -2.59 -10.34 -33.22
C ARG A 207 -1.09 -10.36 -33.55
N SER A 208 -0.19 -10.28 -32.57
CA SER A 208 1.26 -10.35 -32.84
C SER A 208 1.69 -11.71 -33.39
N LEU A 209 0.94 -12.78 -33.10
CA LEU A 209 1.17 -14.11 -33.66
C LEU A 209 0.49 -14.30 -35.02
N ALA A 210 -0.63 -13.62 -35.27
CA ALA A 210 -1.38 -13.72 -36.53
C ALA A 210 -0.83 -12.81 -37.65
N LEU A 211 -0.18 -11.69 -37.33
CA LEU A 211 0.44 -10.76 -38.30
C LEU A 211 1.86 -11.16 -38.72
N ALA A 212 2.36 -12.33 -38.28
CA ALA A 212 3.63 -12.86 -38.78
C ALA A 212 3.60 -13.23 -40.27
N GLY A 213 2.46 -13.06 -40.97
CA GLY A 213 2.27 -13.43 -42.37
C GLY A 213 1.70 -12.36 -43.33
N GLU A 214 1.31 -11.17 -42.89
CA GLU A 214 0.72 -10.15 -43.80
C GLU A 214 1.42 -8.78 -43.68
N ASP A 215 2.48 -8.64 -44.50
CA ASP A 215 2.86 -7.56 -45.44
C ASP A 215 2.32 -6.11 -45.31
N ASP A 216 1.82 -5.63 -44.17
CA ASP A 216 1.41 -4.22 -44.02
C ASP A 216 2.52 -3.33 -43.43
N VAL A 217 3.74 -3.48 -43.96
CA VAL A 217 4.90 -2.64 -43.62
C VAL A 217 5.02 -1.53 -44.65
N ILE A 218 4.79 -0.28 -44.25
CA ILE A 218 5.09 0.89 -45.09
C ILE A 218 6.60 0.92 -45.36
N PRO A 219 7.06 0.62 -46.60
CA PRO A 219 8.48 0.56 -46.89
C PRO A 219 9.03 1.99 -46.96
N ARG A 220 10.17 2.24 -46.30
CA ARG A 220 10.89 3.51 -46.41
C ARG A 220 12.21 3.33 -47.12
N GLY A 221 12.70 4.38 -47.77
CA GLY A 221 14.05 4.39 -48.33
C GLY A 221 15.12 4.11 -47.27
N TYR A 222 16.09 3.30 -47.65
CA TYR A 222 17.30 3.02 -46.87
C TYR A 222 18.05 4.31 -46.56
N ARG A 223 18.45 4.48 -45.30
CA ARG A 223 19.38 5.53 -44.88
C ARG A 223 20.68 4.88 -44.43
N HIS A 224 21.77 5.56 -44.70
CA HIS A 224 23.09 5.11 -44.28
C HIS A 224 23.12 4.96 -42.75
N GLY A 225 23.35 3.73 -42.26
CA GLY A 225 23.23 3.35 -40.85
C GLY A 225 22.10 2.36 -40.54
N ASP A 226 21.19 2.10 -41.49
CA ASP A 226 20.20 1.05 -41.36
C ASP A 226 20.83 -0.34 -41.55
N ASP A 227 20.41 -1.30 -40.72
CA ASP A 227 20.87 -2.70 -40.81
C ASP A 227 20.40 -3.35 -42.12
N LEU A 228 21.35 -3.82 -42.93
CA LEU A 228 21.10 -4.50 -44.21
C LEU A 228 20.26 -5.77 -44.07
N ARG A 229 20.19 -6.36 -42.88
CA ARG A 229 19.31 -7.52 -42.59
C ARG A 229 17.83 -7.16 -42.57
N ARG A 230 17.50 -5.87 -42.45
CA ARG A 230 16.13 -5.35 -42.41
C ARG A 230 15.62 -4.88 -43.78
N VAL A 231 16.39 -5.14 -44.85
CA VAL A 231 16.00 -4.79 -46.23
C VAL A 231 14.87 -5.69 -46.72
N HIS A 232 13.81 -5.07 -47.23
CA HIS A 232 12.68 -5.78 -47.80
C HIS A 232 12.90 -6.01 -49.30
N TRP A 233 13.53 -7.15 -49.65
CA TRP A 233 13.98 -7.44 -51.02
C TRP A 233 12.86 -7.36 -52.08
N ARG A 234 11.62 -7.74 -51.73
CA ARG A 234 10.48 -7.67 -52.65
C ARG A 234 10.07 -6.23 -52.99
N SER A 235 10.16 -5.30 -52.04
CA SER A 235 9.89 -3.88 -52.29
C SER A 235 11.08 -3.19 -52.95
N THR A 236 12.31 -3.57 -52.57
CA THR A 236 13.55 -3.14 -53.23
C THR A 236 13.53 -3.49 -54.73
N ALA A 237 13.09 -4.70 -55.09
CA ALA A 237 13.02 -5.15 -56.48
C ALA A 237 11.99 -4.37 -57.32
N ARG A 238 10.92 -3.84 -56.71
CA ARG A 238 9.90 -3.05 -57.43
C ARG A 238 10.25 -1.58 -57.58
N HIS A 239 10.94 -0.99 -56.60
CA HIS A 239 11.25 0.44 -56.57
C HIS A 239 12.66 0.77 -57.07
N GLY A 240 13.54 -0.22 -57.25
CA GLY A 240 14.91 -0.02 -57.74
C GLY A 240 15.87 0.60 -56.73
N GLU A 241 15.40 0.90 -55.52
CA GLU A 241 16.16 1.46 -54.41
C GLU A 241 16.04 0.55 -53.17
N LEU A 242 17.07 0.52 -52.31
CA LEU A 242 17.03 -0.28 -51.08
C LEU A 242 15.90 0.21 -50.17
N MET A 243 14.91 -0.65 -49.92
CA MET A 243 13.79 -0.36 -49.03
C MET A 243 13.99 -1.11 -47.71
N VAL A 244 13.87 -0.40 -46.58
CA VAL A 244 14.02 -0.98 -45.24
C VAL A 244 12.66 -1.13 -44.58
N ARG A 245 12.46 -2.27 -43.91
CA ARG A 245 11.28 -2.53 -43.09
C ARG A 245 11.23 -1.51 -41.95
N ARG A 246 10.27 -0.57 -41.98
CA ARG A 246 9.98 0.27 -40.81
C ARG A 246 9.21 -0.60 -39.82
N GLU A 247 9.85 -0.96 -38.71
CA GLU A 247 9.12 -1.52 -37.57
C GLU A 247 8.26 -0.41 -36.98
N GLU A 248 6.97 -0.39 -37.33
CA GLU A 248 5.98 0.27 -36.50
C GLU A 248 5.89 -0.58 -35.24
N GLN A 249 6.40 -0.07 -34.12
CA GLN A 249 6.06 -0.67 -32.83
C GLN A 249 4.53 -0.58 -32.73
N PRO A 250 3.83 -1.70 -32.53
CA PRO A 250 2.39 -1.64 -32.29
C PRO A 250 2.19 -0.77 -31.06
N GLN A 251 1.67 0.44 -31.24
CA GLN A 251 1.36 1.32 -30.13
C GLN A 251 0.34 0.56 -29.28
N ARG A 252 0.65 0.41 -27.99
CA ARG A 252 -0.23 -0.28 -27.06
C ARG A 252 -1.40 0.63 -26.75
N ALA A 253 -2.57 0.03 -26.54
CA ALA A 253 -3.74 0.77 -26.08
C ALA A 253 -3.41 1.41 -24.72
N ARG A 254 -3.61 2.73 -24.62
CA ARG A 254 -3.35 3.49 -23.40
C ARG A 254 -4.64 3.64 -22.60
N CYS A 255 -4.56 3.50 -21.28
CA CYS A 255 -5.66 3.75 -20.37
C CYS A 255 -5.19 4.66 -19.23
N THR A 256 -5.87 5.79 -19.06
CA THR A 256 -5.64 6.70 -17.94
C THR A 256 -6.81 6.60 -16.98
N VAL A 257 -6.51 6.26 -15.73
CA VAL A 257 -7.48 6.25 -14.64
C VAL A 257 -7.33 7.57 -13.88
N LEU A 258 -8.31 8.46 -14.02
CA LEU A 258 -8.40 9.70 -13.27
C LEU A 258 -9.14 9.43 -11.95
N LEU A 259 -8.48 9.70 -10.84
CA LEU A 259 -9.07 9.66 -9.50
C LEU A 259 -9.21 11.09 -9.00
N ASP A 260 -10.46 11.53 -8.78
CA ASP A 260 -10.73 12.75 -8.06
C ASP A 260 -10.39 12.53 -6.57
N THR A 261 -9.44 13.29 -6.04
CA THR A 261 -9.07 13.28 -4.62
C THR A 261 -9.51 14.55 -3.89
N ARG A 262 -10.20 15.48 -4.55
CA ARG A 262 -10.58 16.77 -3.94
C ARG A 262 -11.44 16.56 -2.69
N ALA A 263 -11.05 17.18 -1.58
CA ALA A 263 -11.80 17.11 -0.32
C ALA A 263 -13.24 17.64 -0.48
N VAL A 264 -13.43 18.65 -1.33
CA VAL A 264 -14.72 19.30 -1.57
C VAL A 264 -15.73 18.42 -2.33
N ALA A 265 -15.25 17.42 -3.08
CA ALA A 265 -16.08 16.59 -3.94
C ALA A 265 -16.67 15.35 -3.21
N TYR A 266 -16.25 15.07 -1.98
CA TYR A 266 -16.72 13.91 -1.23
C TYR A 266 -17.24 14.30 0.14
N ALA A 267 -18.35 13.66 0.53
CA ALA A 267 -18.85 13.73 1.90
C ALA A 267 -18.66 12.42 2.68
N GLY A 268 -18.46 12.56 3.99
CA GLY A 268 -18.28 11.45 4.91
C GLY A 268 -16.84 10.96 5.00
N ALA A 269 -16.58 10.12 6.00
CA ALA A 269 -15.27 9.54 6.25
C ALA A 269 -15.41 8.09 6.75
N GLY A 270 -14.34 7.32 6.62
CA GLY A 270 -14.29 5.93 7.06
C GLY A 270 -14.23 4.92 5.92
N PRO A 271 -14.20 3.62 6.24
CA PRO A 271 -13.88 2.54 5.30
C PRO A 271 -14.92 2.32 4.20
N ASP A 272 -16.18 2.71 4.45
CA ASP A 272 -17.30 2.57 3.50
C ASP A 272 -17.69 3.93 2.88
N SER A 273 -16.78 4.90 2.86
CA SER A 273 -17.00 6.22 2.25
C SER A 273 -16.95 6.16 0.72
N ALA A 274 -17.55 7.16 0.08
CA ALA A 274 -17.50 7.32 -1.38
C ALA A 274 -16.05 7.36 -1.89
N PHE A 275 -15.19 8.09 -1.18
CA PHE A 275 -13.78 8.18 -1.54
C PHE A 275 -13.05 6.83 -1.50
N GLU A 276 -13.26 6.01 -0.46
CA GLU A 276 -12.69 4.66 -0.40
C GLU A 276 -13.20 3.77 -1.54
N TRP A 277 -14.47 3.90 -1.94
CA TRP A 277 -15.01 3.20 -3.11
C TRP A 277 -14.36 3.66 -4.40
N ALA A 278 -14.17 4.96 -4.60
CA ALA A 278 -13.49 5.52 -5.76
C ALA A 278 -12.03 5.03 -5.87
N VAL A 279 -11.30 4.99 -4.75
CA VAL A 279 -9.93 4.46 -4.67
C VAL A 279 -9.90 2.96 -4.97
N SER A 280 -10.83 2.18 -4.41
CA SER A 280 -10.96 0.74 -4.68
C SER A 280 -11.33 0.48 -6.14
N GLY A 281 -12.19 1.31 -6.73
CA GLY A 281 -12.57 1.19 -8.11
C GLY A 281 -11.44 1.55 -9.08
N ALA A 282 -10.69 2.62 -8.78
CA ALA A 282 -9.49 2.98 -9.50
C ALA A 282 -8.48 1.82 -9.48
N ALA A 283 -8.19 1.25 -8.31
CA ALA A 283 -7.32 0.08 -8.17
C ALA A 283 -7.80 -1.11 -9.03
N SER A 284 -9.10 -1.39 -9.01
CA SER A 284 -9.72 -2.49 -9.77
C SER A 284 -9.58 -2.30 -11.28
N VAL A 285 -9.84 -1.09 -11.79
CA VAL A 285 -9.68 -0.76 -13.20
C VAL A 285 -8.21 -0.80 -13.62
N LEU A 286 -7.30 -0.27 -12.81
CA LEU A 286 -5.86 -0.29 -13.10
C LEU A 286 -5.36 -1.74 -13.29
N VAL A 287 -5.66 -2.61 -12.33
CA VAL A 287 -5.27 -4.02 -12.37
C VAL A 287 -5.91 -4.73 -13.58
N HIS A 288 -7.20 -4.56 -13.79
CA HIS A 288 -7.91 -5.18 -14.91
C HIS A 288 -7.34 -4.75 -16.28
N MET A 289 -6.98 -3.48 -16.43
CA MET A 289 -6.42 -2.95 -17.68
C MET A 289 -4.99 -3.43 -17.92
N LEU A 290 -4.17 -3.51 -16.86
CA LEU A 290 -2.83 -4.09 -16.95
C LEU A 290 -2.89 -5.58 -17.34
N GLU A 291 -3.81 -6.35 -16.78
CA GLU A 291 -4.03 -7.76 -17.14
C GLU A 291 -4.44 -7.94 -18.61
N ARG A 292 -5.15 -6.96 -19.19
CA ARG A 292 -5.53 -6.93 -20.60
C ARG A 292 -4.44 -6.39 -21.53
N GLY A 293 -3.27 -6.02 -20.99
CA GLY A 293 -2.13 -5.54 -21.78
C GLY A 293 -2.23 -4.07 -22.21
N PHE A 294 -3.10 -3.28 -21.58
CA PHE A 294 -3.09 -1.83 -21.74
C PHE A 294 -1.85 -1.24 -21.06
N SER A 295 -1.37 -0.14 -21.61
CA SER A 295 -0.44 0.75 -20.94
C SER A 295 -1.23 1.67 -20.03
N VAL A 296 -1.04 1.54 -18.72
CA VAL A 296 -1.91 2.18 -17.73
C VAL A 296 -1.18 3.27 -16.95
N ARG A 297 -1.90 4.33 -16.61
CA ARG A 297 -1.48 5.41 -15.71
C ARG A 297 -2.61 5.76 -14.73
N LEU A 298 -2.26 5.98 -13.47
CA LEU A 298 -3.09 6.66 -12.49
C LEU A 298 -2.80 8.16 -12.55
N LEU A 299 -3.83 9.00 -12.64
CA LEU A 299 -3.75 10.45 -12.58
C LEU A 299 -4.68 10.95 -11.48
N THR A 300 -4.24 11.96 -10.73
CA THR A 300 -5.08 12.65 -9.73
C THR A 300 -5.35 14.08 -10.16
N ASP A 301 -6.37 14.71 -9.56
CA ASP A 301 -6.71 16.13 -9.75
C ASP A 301 -5.53 17.09 -9.55
N THR A 302 -4.60 16.76 -8.64
CA THR A 302 -3.38 17.54 -8.37
C THR A 302 -2.39 17.59 -9.54
N GLY A 303 -2.59 16.75 -10.56
CA GLY A 303 -1.65 16.53 -11.67
C GLY A 303 -0.61 15.44 -11.38
N ALA A 304 -0.59 14.86 -10.18
CA ALA A 304 0.31 13.74 -9.89
C ALA A 304 -0.08 12.50 -10.71
N SER A 305 0.90 11.93 -11.42
CA SER A 305 0.72 10.75 -12.26
C SER A 305 1.63 9.59 -11.86
N VAL A 306 1.12 8.36 -11.89
CA VAL A 306 1.87 7.13 -11.61
C VAL A 306 1.63 6.09 -12.71
N PRO A 307 2.69 5.53 -13.32
CA PRO A 307 4.11 5.81 -13.08
C PRO A 307 4.47 7.22 -13.57
N GLY A 308 5.41 7.89 -12.87
CA GLY A 308 5.76 9.31 -13.09
C GLY A 308 6.41 9.60 -14.45
N GLU A 309 7.06 10.77 -14.57
CA GLU A 309 7.68 11.26 -15.82
C GLU A 309 8.88 10.40 -16.27
N GLY A 310 8.59 9.33 -17.03
CA GLY A 310 9.43 8.73 -18.06
C GLY A 310 8.81 8.95 -19.44
N ALA A 311 9.46 8.55 -20.53
CA ALA A 311 9.21 8.99 -21.92
C ALA A 311 7.75 8.99 -22.45
N ASP A 312 6.82 8.31 -21.80
CA ASP A 312 5.37 8.43 -22.04
C ASP A 312 4.53 8.44 -20.74
N GLY A 313 5.13 8.32 -19.56
CA GLY A 313 4.51 8.15 -18.22
C GLY A 313 3.40 7.09 -18.13
N PHE A 314 3.40 6.10 -19.01
CA PHE A 314 2.55 4.91 -18.89
C PHE A 314 3.40 3.71 -18.47
N ALA A 315 2.81 2.78 -17.73
CA ALA A 315 3.44 1.49 -17.48
C ALA A 315 3.47 0.67 -18.78
N GLY A 316 4.65 0.20 -19.19
CA GLY A 316 4.81 -0.75 -20.29
C GLY A 316 4.48 -2.19 -19.87
N ALA A 317 3.97 -2.99 -20.79
CA ALA A 317 3.86 -4.45 -20.62
C ALA A 317 5.22 -5.15 -20.85
N SER A 318 5.93 -5.38 -19.76
CA SER A 318 7.04 -6.35 -19.59
C SER A 318 7.14 -6.67 -18.08
N GLN A 319 8.26 -7.19 -17.55
CA GLN A 319 8.46 -7.39 -16.10
C GLN A 319 8.03 -6.16 -15.25
N GLU A 320 8.04 -4.98 -15.86
CA GLU A 320 7.52 -3.69 -15.39
C GLU A 320 6.03 -3.67 -14.99
N SER A 321 5.16 -4.57 -15.47
CA SER A 321 3.71 -4.51 -15.17
C SER A 321 3.38 -4.85 -13.72
N ALA A 322 4.06 -5.86 -13.15
CA ALA A 322 3.86 -6.24 -11.75
C ALA A 322 4.42 -5.17 -10.80
N ASP A 323 5.58 -4.59 -11.16
CA ASP A 323 6.21 -3.51 -10.40
C ASP A 323 5.38 -2.22 -10.50
N ALA A 324 4.86 -1.88 -11.68
CA ALA A 324 3.97 -0.74 -11.88
C ALA A 324 2.64 -0.91 -11.14
N ALA A 325 2.02 -2.10 -11.20
CA ALA A 325 0.85 -2.40 -10.39
C ALA A 325 1.18 -2.23 -8.90
N GLY A 326 2.32 -2.75 -8.45
CA GLY A 326 2.79 -2.58 -7.07
C GLY A 326 2.95 -1.11 -6.66
N LEU A 327 3.53 -0.29 -7.54
CA LEU A 327 3.72 1.14 -7.31
C LEU A 327 2.39 1.90 -7.27
N MET A 328 1.47 1.61 -8.18
CA MET A 328 0.13 2.20 -8.19
C MET A 328 -0.65 1.81 -6.92
N MET A 329 -0.59 0.54 -6.50
CA MET A 329 -1.26 0.08 -5.28
C MET A 329 -0.63 0.69 -4.02
N ASP A 330 0.69 0.87 -3.98
CA ASP A 330 1.36 1.57 -2.87
C ASP A 330 1.02 3.06 -2.85
N THR A 331 0.86 3.69 -4.03
CA THR A 331 0.40 5.09 -4.14
C THR A 331 -1.04 5.21 -3.65
N LEU A 332 -1.95 4.36 -4.12
CA LEU A 332 -3.34 4.34 -3.68
C LEU A 332 -3.47 3.95 -2.21
N ALA A 333 -2.53 3.21 -1.63
CA ALA A 333 -2.53 2.91 -0.21
C ALA A 333 -2.34 4.16 0.67
N VAL A 334 -1.69 5.20 0.16
CA VAL A 334 -1.38 6.43 0.92
C VAL A 334 -2.01 7.69 0.34
N VAL A 335 -2.73 7.59 -0.78
CA VAL A 335 -3.48 8.71 -1.33
C VAL A 335 -4.50 9.17 -0.28
N ASP A 336 -4.63 10.48 -0.11
CA ASP A 336 -5.59 11.13 0.78
C ASP A 336 -6.25 12.28 0.02
N HIS A 337 -7.20 12.97 0.66
CA HIS A 337 -7.86 14.09 0.04
C HIS A 337 -6.88 15.23 -0.30
N SER A 338 -7.08 15.85 -1.46
CA SER A 338 -6.37 17.06 -1.88
C SER A 338 -7.16 18.31 -1.50
N ASP A 339 -6.43 19.42 -1.33
CA ASP A 339 -6.99 20.76 -1.12
C ASP A 339 -7.25 21.49 -2.45
N GLU A 340 -7.19 20.79 -3.59
CA GLU A 340 -7.42 21.40 -4.91
C GLU A 340 -8.91 21.73 -5.10
N ALA A 341 -9.18 22.89 -5.71
CA ALA A 341 -10.54 23.32 -5.99
C ALA A 341 -11.14 22.64 -7.23
N GLY A 342 -10.32 22.21 -8.20
CA GLY A 342 -10.83 21.70 -9.47
C GLY A 342 -9.83 20.83 -10.24
N LEU A 343 -10.19 20.44 -11.46
CA LEU A 343 -9.49 19.41 -12.25
C LEU A 343 -8.50 19.97 -13.29
N SER A 344 -8.20 21.27 -13.25
CA SER A 344 -7.39 21.94 -14.29
C SER A 344 -5.97 21.40 -14.41
N ARG A 345 -5.31 21.04 -13.29
CA ARG A 345 -3.95 20.48 -13.34
C ARG A 345 -3.92 19.09 -13.98
N ALA A 346 -4.90 18.24 -13.66
CA ALA A 346 -5.07 16.97 -14.36
C ALA A 346 -5.28 17.19 -15.87
N TYR A 347 -6.05 18.20 -16.27
CA TYR A 347 -6.24 18.55 -17.68
C TYR A 347 -4.94 18.95 -18.37
N ASP A 348 -4.10 19.76 -17.72
CA ASP A 348 -2.81 20.20 -18.27
C ASP A 348 -1.88 19.02 -18.55
N VAL A 349 -1.87 18.00 -17.69
CA VAL A 349 -1.11 16.76 -17.92
C VAL A 349 -1.63 16.00 -19.15
N LEU A 350 -2.95 15.87 -19.28
CA LEU A 350 -3.59 15.21 -20.43
C LEU A 350 -3.43 16.01 -21.74
N ARG A 351 -3.21 17.32 -21.65
CA ARG A 351 -2.97 18.18 -22.82
C ARG A 351 -1.64 17.86 -23.51
N GLY A 352 -0.64 17.39 -22.77
CA GLY A 352 0.67 17.00 -23.29
C GLY A 352 0.69 15.64 -24.00
N GLY A 353 -0.32 14.79 -23.77
CA GLY A 353 -0.36 13.39 -24.23
C GLY A 353 -1.40 13.09 -25.32
N ASN A 354 -1.27 11.90 -25.92
CA ASN A 354 -2.33 11.23 -26.67
C ASN A 354 -2.94 10.16 -25.75
N GLU A 355 -4.20 10.37 -25.39
CA GLU A 355 -4.93 9.56 -24.41
C GLU A 355 -5.84 8.57 -25.14
N GLY A 356 -5.71 7.28 -24.80
CA GLY A 356 -6.59 6.25 -25.35
C GLY A 356 -7.94 6.26 -24.65
N LEU A 357 -8.09 5.37 -23.68
CA LEU A 357 -9.26 5.29 -22.82
C LEU A 357 -9.05 6.14 -21.56
N LEU A 358 -10.01 6.99 -21.22
CA LEU A 358 -10.06 7.73 -19.95
C LEU A 358 -11.15 7.12 -19.05
N VAL A 359 -10.79 6.68 -17.86
CA VAL A 359 -11.74 6.20 -16.84
C VAL A 359 -11.64 7.10 -15.63
N ALA A 360 -12.70 7.82 -15.29
CA ALA A 360 -12.73 8.77 -14.19
C ALA A 360 -13.58 8.25 -13.03
N PHE A 361 -13.06 8.36 -11.81
CA PHE A 361 -13.80 8.21 -10.56
C PHE A 361 -13.92 9.59 -9.93
N LEU A 362 -15.14 10.13 -9.92
CA LEU A 362 -15.42 11.53 -9.61
C LEU A 362 -16.37 11.60 -8.42
N GLY A 363 -16.17 12.57 -7.54
CA GLY A 363 -17.16 12.94 -6.53
C GLY A 363 -18.24 13.85 -7.12
N ASP A 364 -18.73 14.78 -6.32
CA ASP A 364 -19.61 15.86 -6.79
C ASP A 364 -18.89 16.74 -7.83
N ILE A 365 -19.66 17.15 -8.84
CA ILE A 365 -19.15 17.87 -10.01
C ILE A 365 -19.98 19.13 -10.19
N ASP A 366 -19.31 20.28 -10.26
CA ASP A 366 -19.93 21.55 -10.63
C ASP A 366 -19.90 21.80 -12.15
N GLU A 367 -20.42 22.95 -12.58
CA GLU A 367 -20.48 23.33 -13.99
C GLU A 367 -19.08 23.59 -14.59
N ASP A 368 -18.17 24.22 -13.84
CA ASP A 368 -16.81 24.53 -14.28
C ASP A 368 -15.99 23.24 -14.50
N GLU A 369 -16.16 22.26 -13.63
CA GLU A 369 -15.51 20.96 -13.69
C GLU A 369 -16.09 20.08 -14.79
N ALA A 370 -17.40 20.15 -15.02
CA ALA A 370 -18.02 19.50 -16.17
C ALA A 370 -17.44 20.04 -17.49
N GLU A 371 -17.17 21.36 -17.58
CA GLU A 371 -16.52 21.95 -18.77
C GLU A 371 -15.07 21.47 -18.93
N VAL A 372 -14.31 21.35 -17.85
CA VAL A 372 -12.94 20.79 -17.87
C VAL A 372 -12.96 19.33 -18.32
N LEU A 373 -13.88 18.51 -17.79
CA LEU A 373 -14.04 17.11 -18.18
C LEU A 373 -14.49 16.97 -19.63
N ALA A 374 -15.35 17.87 -20.13
CA ALA A 374 -15.72 17.93 -21.55
C ALA A 374 -14.49 18.20 -22.44
N ARG A 375 -13.59 19.09 -22.00
CA ARG A 375 -12.31 19.34 -22.69
C ARG A 375 -11.40 18.12 -22.69
N MET A 376 -11.35 17.34 -21.60
CA MET A 376 -10.59 16.08 -21.54
C MET A 376 -11.14 15.04 -22.54
N ARG A 377 -12.47 14.89 -22.62
CA ARG A 377 -13.13 13.92 -23.51
C ARG A 377 -12.77 14.10 -24.98
N ARG A 378 -12.67 15.35 -25.45
CA ARG A 378 -12.31 15.69 -26.85
C ARG A 378 -10.94 15.17 -27.27
N ARG A 379 -10.05 14.89 -26.32
CA ARG A 379 -8.69 14.38 -26.57
C ARG A 379 -8.57 12.87 -26.42
N SER A 380 -9.49 12.25 -25.69
CA SER A 380 -9.52 10.79 -25.48
C SER A 380 -10.23 10.06 -26.63
N GLY A 381 -9.73 8.87 -26.99
CA GLY A 381 -10.43 7.95 -27.89
C GLY A 381 -11.76 7.43 -27.30
N GLY A 382 -11.90 7.44 -25.98
CA GLY A 382 -13.20 7.43 -25.32
C GLY A 382 -13.11 7.59 -23.81
N ALA A 383 -14.22 7.95 -23.18
CA ALA A 383 -14.23 8.28 -21.76
C ALA A 383 -15.43 7.67 -21.00
N LEU A 384 -15.14 7.17 -19.81
CA LEU A 384 -16.07 6.56 -18.87
C LEU A 384 -15.94 7.29 -17.53
N ALA A 385 -17.05 7.70 -16.94
CA ALA A 385 -17.07 8.35 -15.63
C ALA A 385 -17.98 7.58 -14.67
N PHE A 386 -17.46 7.27 -13.49
CA PHE A 386 -18.21 6.83 -12.32
C PHE A 386 -18.33 8.03 -11.39
N VAL A 387 -19.55 8.53 -11.22
CA VAL A 387 -19.85 9.73 -10.43
C VAL A 387 -20.50 9.31 -9.11
N LEU A 388 -19.85 9.63 -8.01
CA LEU A 388 -20.32 9.35 -6.66
C LEU A 388 -20.99 10.61 -6.10
N ASP A 389 -22.32 10.61 -6.05
CA ASP A 389 -23.11 11.71 -5.50
C ASP A 389 -23.08 11.68 -3.97
N SER A 390 -22.49 12.71 -3.34
CA SER A 390 -22.35 12.78 -1.89
C SER A 390 -23.68 12.74 -1.14
N GLU A 391 -24.77 13.30 -1.70
CA GLU A 391 -26.06 13.29 -1.01
C GLU A 391 -26.63 11.88 -0.89
N SER A 392 -26.52 11.09 -1.96
CA SER A 392 -26.96 9.70 -1.97
C SER A 392 -26.15 8.82 -1.00
N TRP A 393 -24.85 9.08 -0.89
CA TRP A 393 -23.94 8.34 0.00
C TRP A 393 -24.11 8.69 1.48
N LEU A 394 -24.61 9.89 1.81
CA LEU A 394 -24.92 10.31 3.18
C LEU A 394 -26.29 9.83 3.67
N ARG A 395 -27.32 9.81 2.82
CA ARG A 395 -28.71 9.57 3.22
C ARG A 395 -29.09 8.10 3.38
N GLU A 396 -28.47 7.19 2.64
CA GLU A 396 -28.96 5.80 2.56
C GLU A 396 -28.30 4.85 3.59
N PRO A 397 -29.10 4.14 4.42
CA PRO A 397 -28.61 2.97 5.15
C PRO A 397 -28.21 1.87 4.16
N ALA A 398 -27.09 1.19 4.41
CA ALA A 398 -26.65 0.06 3.60
C ALA A 398 -27.75 -1.04 3.54
N GLY A 399 -28.34 -1.28 2.36
CA GLY A 399 -29.16 -2.47 2.12
C GLY A 399 -30.54 -2.27 1.47
N VAL A 400 -30.96 -1.05 1.12
CA VAL A 400 -32.19 -0.84 0.33
C VAL A 400 -31.81 -0.27 -1.03
N PRO A 401 -32.12 -0.93 -2.16
CA PRO A 401 -31.96 -0.34 -3.48
C PRO A 401 -32.89 0.88 -3.58
N GLY A 402 -32.34 2.07 -3.41
CA GLY A 402 -33.03 3.32 -3.72
C GLY A 402 -33.24 3.46 -5.23
N PRO A 403 -34.18 4.32 -5.68
CA PRO A 403 -34.27 4.69 -7.08
C PRO A 403 -32.91 5.26 -7.57
N PRO A 404 -32.55 5.08 -8.85
CA PRO A 404 -31.27 5.56 -9.37
C PRO A 404 -31.13 7.05 -9.06
N ALA A 405 -29.98 7.42 -8.48
CA ALA A 405 -29.65 8.78 -8.07
C ALA A 405 -30.12 9.77 -9.14
N VAL A 406 -30.97 10.71 -8.73
CA VAL A 406 -31.50 11.76 -9.60
C VAL A 406 -30.30 12.46 -10.20
N SER A 407 -30.24 12.42 -11.53
CA SER A 407 -29.10 12.90 -12.30
C SER A 407 -28.88 14.38 -12.03
N GLY A 408 -27.89 14.70 -11.19
CA GLY A 408 -27.42 16.05 -11.01
C GLY A 408 -27.03 16.67 -12.35
N GLU A 409 -27.15 17.99 -12.45
CA GLU A 409 -26.86 18.77 -13.65
C GLU A 409 -25.48 18.44 -14.25
N GLY A 410 -24.47 18.22 -13.40
CA GLY A 410 -23.14 17.77 -13.83
C GLY A 410 -23.12 16.43 -14.58
N MET A 411 -23.92 15.43 -14.17
CA MET A 411 -23.98 14.14 -14.89
C MET A 411 -24.64 14.30 -16.27
N ARG A 412 -25.64 15.18 -16.39
CA ARG A 412 -26.25 15.51 -17.68
C ARG A 412 -25.23 16.18 -18.61
N MET A 413 -24.51 17.19 -18.11
CA MET A 413 -23.47 17.89 -18.86
C MET A 413 -22.35 16.95 -19.33
N LEU A 414 -21.93 15.98 -18.51
CA LEU A 414 -20.94 14.98 -18.92
C LEU A 414 -21.44 14.11 -20.07
N ARG A 415 -22.69 13.64 -20.01
CA ARG A 415 -23.29 12.83 -21.08
C ARG A 415 -23.42 13.63 -22.37
N GLU A 416 -23.85 14.88 -22.29
CA GLU A 416 -23.92 15.81 -23.43
C GLU A 416 -22.52 16.08 -24.03
N ALA A 417 -21.49 16.12 -23.20
CA ALA A 417 -20.10 16.22 -23.63
C ALA A 417 -19.52 14.92 -24.23
N GLY A 418 -20.30 13.83 -24.28
CA GLY A 418 -19.93 12.56 -24.90
C GLY A 418 -19.24 11.57 -23.96
N TRP A 419 -19.31 11.77 -22.65
CA TRP A 419 -18.90 10.77 -21.66
C TRP A 419 -19.97 9.69 -21.50
N THR A 420 -19.53 8.44 -21.30
CA THR A 420 -20.39 7.42 -20.69
C THR A 420 -20.34 7.64 -19.18
N ALA A 421 -21.32 8.35 -18.62
CA ALA A 421 -21.36 8.69 -17.19
C ALA A 421 -22.42 7.88 -16.43
N LEU A 422 -21.98 7.20 -15.36
CA LEU A 422 -22.80 6.37 -14.47
C LEU A 422 -22.78 6.93 -13.06
N GLY A 423 -23.97 7.11 -12.47
CA GLY A 423 -24.10 7.38 -11.04
C GLY A 423 -23.85 6.11 -10.23
N VAL A 424 -23.06 6.22 -9.17
CA VAL A 424 -22.68 5.10 -8.30
C VAL A 424 -23.53 5.13 -7.03
N PRO A 425 -24.51 4.23 -6.87
CA PRO A 425 -25.23 4.13 -5.61
C PRO A 425 -24.38 3.45 -4.53
N ARG A 426 -24.66 3.74 -3.26
CA ARG A 426 -23.93 3.17 -2.14
C ARG A 426 -24.06 1.65 -2.12
N GLY A 427 -22.93 0.95 -2.09
CA GLY A 427 -22.86 -0.51 -2.03
C GLY A 427 -23.03 -1.24 -3.36
N ALA A 428 -23.13 -0.53 -4.49
CA ALA A 428 -23.09 -1.19 -5.80
C ALA A 428 -21.72 -1.85 -6.05
N PRO A 429 -21.70 -3.12 -6.50
CA PRO A 429 -20.47 -3.78 -6.91
C PRO A 429 -19.97 -3.17 -8.22
N LEU A 430 -18.66 -2.93 -8.31
CA LEU A 430 -18.09 -2.28 -9.49
C LEU A 430 -18.26 -3.16 -10.74
N GLY A 431 -18.23 -4.49 -10.61
CA GLY A 431 -18.41 -5.39 -11.74
C GLY A 431 -19.77 -5.26 -12.44
N GLU A 432 -20.83 -4.82 -11.76
CA GLU A 432 -22.13 -4.55 -12.37
C GLU A 432 -22.16 -3.24 -13.13
N LEU A 433 -21.66 -2.17 -12.51
CA LEU A 433 -21.53 -0.86 -13.16
C LEU A 433 -20.60 -0.92 -14.37
N TRP A 434 -19.55 -1.73 -14.30
CA TRP A 434 -18.64 -1.99 -15.41
C TRP A 434 -19.33 -2.64 -16.62
N ARG A 435 -20.25 -3.59 -16.39
CA ARG A 435 -21.08 -4.17 -17.46
C ARG A 435 -22.12 -3.19 -17.99
N GLN A 436 -22.67 -2.34 -17.13
CA GLN A 436 -23.60 -1.30 -17.55
C GLN A 436 -22.92 -0.28 -18.46
N ALA A 437 -21.71 0.16 -18.11
CA ALA A 437 -20.91 1.10 -18.90
C ALA A 437 -20.69 0.59 -20.34
N ASP A 438 -20.39 -0.70 -20.48
CA ASP A 438 -20.20 -1.33 -21.79
C ASP A 438 -21.48 -1.32 -22.65
N ARG A 439 -22.63 -1.61 -22.02
CA ARG A 439 -23.94 -1.59 -22.70
C ARG A 439 -24.34 -0.19 -23.14
N GLU A 440 -24.23 0.81 -22.28
CA GLU A 440 -24.58 2.20 -22.61
C GLU A 440 -23.69 2.74 -23.73
N ARG A 441 -22.39 2.44 -23.69
CA ARG A 441 -21.45 2.85 -24.73
C ARG A 441 -21.69 2.16 -26.06
N SER A 442 -22.01 0.87 -26.06
CA SER A 442 -22.38 0.12 -27.26
C SER A 442 -23.67 0.65 -27.89
N GLY A 443 -24.65 1.03 -27.06
CA GLY A 443 -25.88 1.69 -27.51
C GLY A 443 -25.64 3.05 -28.18
N LEU A 444 -24.76 3.88 -27.59
CA LEU A 444 -24.37 5.17 -28.19
C LEU A 444 -23.65 4.99 -29.53
N ALA A 445 -22.76 3.99 -29.65
CA ALA A 445 -22.08 3.70 -30.91
C ALA A 445 -23.03 3.20 -32.01
N ALA A 446 -24.05 2.42 -31.65
CA ALA A 446 -25.06 1.95 -32.59
C ALA A 446 -25.98 3.08 -33.08
N ALA A 447 -26.33 4.04 -32.20
CA ALA A 447 -27.15 5.19 -32.55
C ALA A 447 -26.44 6.19 -33.48
N GLY A 448 -25.13 6.41 -33.29
CA GLY A 448 -24.34 7.33 -34.13
C GLY A 448 -23.92 6.78 -35.50
N GLY A 449 -24.04 5.47 -35.73
CA GLY A 449 -23.70 4.81 -37.00
C GLY A 449 -24.85 4.71 -38.01
N GLY A 450 -26.04 5.20 -37.67
CA GLY A 450 -27.26 5.09 -38.48
C GLY A 450 -27.55 6.27 -39.42
N GLU A 451 -26.75 7.34 -39.39
CA GLU A 451 -26.88 8.48 -40.31
C GLU A 451 -25.69 8.55 -41.26
N GLY A 452 -25.83 7.88 -42.40
CA GLY A 452 -25.05 8.12 -43.61
C GLY A 452 -25.96 7.92 -44.82
N PRO A 453 -26.12 8.90 -45.71
CA PRO A 453 -26.96 8.78 -46.91
C PRO A 453 -26.43 7.77 -47.94
#